data_AF-A0A1N6N1R2-F1
#
_entry.id   AF-A0A1N6N1R2-F1
#
_cell.length_a   1.000
_cell.length_b   1.000
_cell.length_c   1.000
_cell.angle_alpha   90.00
_cell.angle_beta   90.00
_cell.angle_gamma   90.00
#
_symmetry.space_group_name_H-M   'P 1'
#
loop_
_entity.id
_entity.type
_entity.pdbx_description
1 polymer ?
#
loop_
_entity_poly.entity_id
_entity_poly.type
_entity_poly.pdbx_seq_one_letter_code
_entity_poly.pdbx_strand_id
1 'polypeptide(L)'
;MLSLEEESEIPEVSLLATHPGIRGCGILLIEEAVKRSQQLGIAGKLRLYALAGAEPAYIKMGFVLSASGDMKLNPAETSNKWKWSEKEQCYKFLYC
;
A
#
# COMPACT_ATOMS: atom_id res chain seq x y z
N MET A 1 -9.19 -5.69 30.95
CA MET A 1 -8.40 -4.58 30.37
C MET A 1 -8.76 -4.56 28.89
N LEU A 2 -9.56 -3.58 28.47
CA LEU A 2 -9.92 -3.39 27.06
C LEU A 2 -8.84 -2.49 26.47
N SER A 3 -7.98 -3.04 25.61
CA SER A 3 -7.13 -2.26 24.72
C SER A 3 -8.01 -1.82 23.57
N LEU A 4 -8.37 -0.54 23.54
CA LEU A 4 -8.84 0.10 22.33
C LEU A 4 -7.59 0.29 21.45
N GLU A 5 -7.49 -0.46 20.37
CA GLU A 5 -6.55 -0.10 19.31
C GLU A 5 -7.08 1.21 18.73
N GLU A 6 -6.35 2.31 18.95
CA GLU A 6 -6.53 3.51 18.15
C GLU A 6 -6.32 3.11 16.70
N GLU A 7 -7.41 2.89 15.96
CA GLU A 7 -7.37 2.88 14.50
C GLU A 7 -6.96 4.28 14.06
N SER A 8 -5.65 4.55 14.04
CA SER A 8 -5.12 5.66 13.25
C SER A 8 -5.66 5.46 11.84
N GLU A 9 -6.45 6.41 11.34
CA GLU A 9 -7.08 6.29 10.03
C GLU A 9 -6.03 5.88 8.98
N ILE A 10 -6.22 4.70 8.37
CA ILE A 10 -5.29 4.19 7.36
C ILE A 10 -5.27 5.19 6.19
N PRO A 11 -4.10 5.73 5.79
CA PRO A 11 -4.01 6.71 4.72
C PRO A 11 -4.60 6.21 3.40
N GLU A 12 -5.36 7.07 2.75
CA GLU A 12 -6.02 6.77 1.47
C GLU A 12 -5.23 7.31 0.28
N VAL A 13 -5.00 6.46 -0.71
CA VAL A 13 -4.55 6.87 -2.04
C VAL A 13 -5.79 7.15 -2.89
N SER A 14 -6.18 8.42 -2.96
CA SER A 14 -7.38 8.87 -3.69
C SER A 14 -7.19 8.94 -5.21
N LEU A 15 -5.97 9.21 -5.67
CA LEU A 15 -5.62 9.29 -7.08
C LEU A 15 -4.21 8.76 -7.32
N LEU A 16 -4.10 7.79 -8.22
CA LEU A 16 -2.83 7.29 -8.75
C LEU A 16 -2.82 7.49 -10.26
N ALA A 17 -2.03 8.46 -10.72
CA ALA A 17 -1.93 8.78 -12.14
C ALA A 17 -0.49 8.64 -12.61
N THR A 18 -0.31 7.95 -13.73
CA THR A 18 0.97 7.86 -14.44
C THR A 18 0.76 8.20 -15.91
N HIS A 19 1.78 8.81 -16.53
CA HIS A 19 1.74 9.08 -17.95
C HIS A 19 1.78 7.76 -18.75
N PRO A 20 1.04 7.61 -19.87
CA PRO A 20 0.99 6.34 -20.62
C PRO A 20 2.36 5.83 -21.12
N GLY A 21 3.34 6.72 -21.25
CA GLY A 21 4.71 6.38 -21.63
C GLY A 21 5.55 5.68 -20.56
N ILE A 22 5.09 5.62 -19.30
CA ILE A 22 5.83 5.05 -18.15
C ILE A 22 5.07 3.88 -17.49
N ARG A 23 4.61 2.94 -18.32
CA ARG A 23 3.92 1.73 -17.83
C ARG A 23 4.78 0.95 -16.85
N GLY A 24 4.16 0.46 -15.78
CA GLY A 24 4.83 -0.31 -14.71
C GLY A 24 5.42 0.54 -13.59
N CYS A 25 5.59 1.85 -13.76
CA CYS A 25 6.16 2.73 -12.73
C CYS A 25 5.19 3.06 -11.59
N GLY A 26 3.91 2.68 -11.69
CA GLY A 26 2.91 2.96 -10.65
C GLY A 26 3.29 2.42 -9.26
N ILE A 27 4.07 1.35 -9.21
CA ILE A 27 4.57 0.80 -7.94
C ILE A 27 5.51 1.75 -7.21
N LEU A 28 6.28 2.59 -7.92
CA LEU A 28 7.18 3.55 -7.28
C LEU A 28 6.40 4.60 -6.50
N LEU A 29 5.24 5.00 -7.02
CA LEU A 29 4.34 5.93 -6.33
C LEU A 29 3.68 5.28 -5.11
N ILE A 30 3.33 3.99 -5.22
CA ILE A 30 2.80 3.22 -4.07
C ILE A 30 3.88 3.01 -3.01
N GLU A 31 5.11 2.70 -3.38
CA GLU A 31 6.23 2.58 -2.44
C GLU A 31 6.49 3.89 -1.68
N GLU A 32 6.44 5.02 -2.38
CA GLU A 32 6.53 6.34 -1.74
C GLU A 32 5.35 6.60 -0.79
N ALA A 33 4.13 6.20 -1.17
CA ALA A 33 2.96 6.30 -0.29
C ALA A 33 3.11 5.42 0.98
N VAL A 34 3.62 4.19 0.83
CA VAL A 34 3.94 3.28 1.95
C VAL A 34 4.98 3.92 2.87
N LYS A 35 6.03 4.50 2.30
CA LYS A 35 7.05 5.23 3.08
C LYS A 35 6.47 6.39 3.86
N ARG A 36 5.58 7.20 3.26
CA ARG A 36 4.91 8.30 3.97
C ARG A 36 4.01 7.79 5.08
N SER A 37 3.24 6.73 4.84
CA SER A 37 2.43 6.08 5.87
C SER A 37 3.29 5.57 7.04
N GLN A 38 4.47 5.02 6.77
CA GLN A 38 5.43 4.64 7.80
C GLN A 38 5.94 5.86 8.60
N GLN A 39 6.25 6.96 7.93
CA GLN A 39 6.69 8.21 8.59
C GLN A 39 5.60 8.84 9.47
N LEU A 40 4.33 8.59 9.15
CA LEU A 40 3.18 8.98 9.96
C LEU A 40 2.93 8.04 11.16
N GLY A 41 3.73 6.99 11.32
CA GLY A 41 3.57 6.00 12.39
C GLY A 41 2.52 4.92 12.09
N ILE A 42 2.03 4.82 10.84
CA ILE A 42 0.91 3.94 10.45
C ILE A 42 1.43 2.65 9.78
N ALA A 43 2.64 2.24 10.12
CA ALA A 43 3.27 0.97 9.72
C ALA A 43 3.29 0.70 8.19
N GLY A 44 3.24 1.77 7.37
CA GLY A 44 3.21 1.64 5.91
C GLY A 44 1.88 1.15 5.34
N LYS A 45 0.82 1.06 6.14
CA LYS A 45 -0.50 0.62 5.69
C LYS A 45 -1.13 1.65 4.75
N LEU A 46 -1.87 1.19 3.75
CA LEU A 46 -2.60 2.04 2.80
C LEU A 46 -3.99 1.48 2.53
N ARG A 47 -4.92 2.36 2.14
CA ARG A 47 -6.20 1.99 1.53
C ARG A 47 -6.41 2.71 0.20
N LEU A 48 -7.19 2.13 -0.69
CA LEU A 48 -7.61 2.78 -1.94
C LEU A 48 -8.92 2.19 -2.47
N TYR A 49 -9.56 2.90 -3.38
CA TYR A 49 -10.64 2.38 -4.21
C TYR A 49 -10.14 2.20 -5.63
N ALA A 50 -10.09 0.96 -6.11
CA ALA A 50 -9.67 0.68 -7.47
C ALA A 50 -10.81 0.98 -8.44
N LEU A 51 -10.46 1.53 -9.61
CA LEU A 51 -11.37 1.55 -10.75
C LEU A 51 -11.62 0.12 -11.22
N ALA A 52 -12.83 -0.14 -11.72
CA ALA A 52 -13.21 -1.46 -12.24
C ALA A 52 -12.20 -1.96 -13.29
N GLY A 53 -11.64 -3.14 -13.07
CA GLY A 53 -10.62 -3.77 -13.92
C GLY A 53 -9.17 -3.44 -13.52
N ALA A 54 -8.94 -2.49 -12.62
CA ALA A 54 -7.60 -2.15 -12.11
C ALA A 54 -7.20 -2.95 -10.86
N GLU A 55 -8.14 -3.65 -10.22
CA GLU A 55 -7.93 -4.47 -9.03
C GLU A 55 -6.77 -5.47 -9.20
N PRO A 56 -6.63 -6.19 -10.34
CA PRO A 56 -5.53 -7.13 -10.52
C PRO A 56 -4.14 -6.49 -10.41
N ALA A 57 -4.01 -5.21 -10.78
CA ALA A 57 -2.75 -4.48 -10.64
C ALA A 57 -2.40 -4.29 -9.16
N TYR A 58 -3.36 -3.84 -8.35
CA TYR A 58 -3.15 -3.65 -6.91
C TYR A 58 -2.99 -4.98 -6.15
N ILE A 59 -3.71 -6.04 -6.55
CA ILE A 59 -3.51 -7.39 -5.99
C ILE A 59 -2.07 -7.86 -6.20
N LYS A 60 -1.49 -7.65 -7.39
CA LYS A 60 -0.06 -7.96 -7.64
C LYS A 60 0.87 -7.20 -6.70
N MET A 61 0.50 -5.98 -6.32
CA MET A 61 1.25 -5.17 -5.36
C MET A 61 1.02 -5.57 -3.89
N GLY A 62 0.08 -6.46 -3.59
CA GLY A 62 -0.15 -6.95 -2.22
C GLY A 62 -1.40 -6.38 -1.54
N PHE A 63 -2.20 -5.60 -2.27
CA PHE A 63 -3.49 -5.18 -1.75
C PHE A 63 -4.48 -6.34 -1.68
N VAL A 64 -5.35 -6.31 -0.67
CA VAL A 64 -6.45 -7.26 -0.46
C VAL A 64 -7.76 -6.49 -0.59
N LEU A 65 -8.67 -7.03 -1.41
CA LEU A 65 -10.01 -6.50 -1.57
C LEU A 65 -10.85 -6.83 -0.33
N SER A 66 -11.49 -5.82 0.25
CA SER A 66 -12.41 -5.99 1.38
C SER A 66 -13.84 -6.24 0.90
N ALA A 67 -14.74 -6.62 1.82
CA ALA A 67 -16.16 -6.71 1.54
C ALA A 67 -16.83 -5.35 1.25
N SER A 68 -16.22 -4.24 1.70
CA SER A 68 -16.71 -2.86 1.46
C SER A 68 -16.26 -2.29 0.11
N GLY A 69 -15.49 -3.03 -0.68
CA GLY A 69 -15.04 -2.62 -2.02
C GLY A 69 -13.77 -1.75 -2.02
N ASP A 70 -13.25 -1.38 -0.86
CA ASP A 70 -11.91 -0.82 -0.74
C ASP A 70 -10.84 -1.91 -0.79
N MET A 71 -9.63 -1.52 -1.14
CA MET A 71 -8.46 -2.38 -1.14
C MET A 71 -7.47 -1.88 -0.10
N LYS A 72 -7.02 -2.77 0.79
CA LYS A 72 -6.06 -2.44 1.85
C LYS A 72 -4.73 -3.12 1.61
N LEU A 73 -3.65 -2.42 1.90
CA LEU A 73 -2.29 -2.94 1.91
C LEU A 73 -1.77 -2.92 3.35
N ASN A 74 -1.32 -4.08 3.82
CA ASN A 74 -0.45 -4.20 4.98
C ASN A 74 0.88 -4.84 4.52
N PRO A 75 1.97 -4.06 4.37
CA PRO A 75 3.26 -4.59 3.90
C PRO A 75 3.82 -5.68 4.81
N ALA A 76 3.54 -5.63 6.12
CA ALA A 76 4.01 -6.63 7.09
C ALA A 76 3.39 -8.02 6.87
N GLU A 77 2.14 -8.07 6.40
CA GLU A 77 1.41 -9.31 6.12
C GLU A 77 1.68 -9.88 4.73
N THR A 78 2.36 -9.12 3.87
CA THR A 78 2.65 -9.49 2.47
C THR A 78 4.15 -9.58 2.20
N SER A 79 4.84 -10.34 3.06
CA SER A 79 6.31 -10.48 3.07
C SER A 79 6.91 -11.06 1.77
N ASN A 80 6.10 -11.72 0.95
CA ASN A 80 6.50 -12.18 -0.38
C ASN A 80 6.52 -11.06 -1.44
N LYS A 81 5.95 -9.89 -1.14
CA LYS A 81 5.85 -8.73 -2.03
C LYS A 81 6.53 -7.50 -1.45
N TRP A 82 6.64 -7.41 -0.13
CA TRP A 82 7.26 -6.28 0.55
C TRP A 82 8.32 -6.76 1.54
N LYS A 83 9.42 -6.03 1.60
CA LYS A 83 10.52 -6.29 2.54
C LYS A 83 10.84 -5.06 3.34
N TRP A 84 11.02 -5.22 4.64
CA TRP A 84 11.51 -4.15 5.51
C TRP A 84 12.96 -3.79 5.16
N SER A 85 13.23 -2.49 5.01
CA SER A 85 14.56 -1.93 4.83
C SER A 85 15.00 -1.23 6.10
N GLU A 86 15.92 -1.84 6.86
CA GLU A 86 16.49 -1.21 8.06
C GLU A 86 17.20 0.11 7.75
N LYS A 87 17.80 0.23 6.56
CA LYS A 87 18.51 1.44 6.15
C LYS A 87 17.57 2.62 5.93
N GLU A 88 16.40 2.38 5.35
CA GLU A 88 15.42 3.43 5.02
C GLU A 88 14.30 3.54 6.05
N GLN A 89 14.26 2.63 7.02
CA GLN A 89 13.19 2.49 8.02
C GLN A 89 11.81 2.47 7.36
N CYS A 90 11.68 1.75 6.24
CA CYS A 90 10.44 1.62 5.48
C CYS A 90 10.35 0.29 4.73
N TYR A 91 9.16 -0.06 4.26
CA TYR A 91 8.95 -1.21 3.37
C TYR A 91 9.31 -0.88 1.92
N LYS A 92 9.90 -1.86 1.23
CA LYS A 92 10.29 -1.82 -0.18
C LYS A 92 9.59 -2.93 -0.95
N PHE A 93 9.14 -2.62 -2.15
CA PHE A 93 8.51 -3.61 -3.00
C PHE A 93 9.56 -4.58 -3.58
N LEU A 94 9.30 -5.88 -3.46
CA LEU A 94 10.08 -6.94 -4.07
C LEU A 94 9.60 -7.06 -5.51
N TYR A 95 10.32 -6.44 -6.45
CA TYR A 95 10.06 -6.60 -7.87
C TYR A 95 10.04 -8.09 -8.24
N CYS A 96 8.93 -8.53 -8.83
CA CYS A 96 8.83 -9.76 -9.62
C CYS A 96 8.67 -9.39 -11.09
#